data_AF-A0A815L192-F1
#
_entry.id   AF-A0A815L192-F1
#
_cell.length_a   1.000
_cell.length_b   1.000
_cell.length_c   1.000
_cell.angle_alpha   90.00
_cell.angle_beta   90.00
_cell.angle_gamma   90.00
#
_symmetry.space_group_name_H-M   'P 1'
#
loop_
_entity.id
_entity.type
_entity.pdbx_description
1 polymer ?
#
loop_
_entity_poly.entity_id
_entity_poly.type
_entity_poly.pdbx_seq_one_letter_code
_entity_poly.pdbx_strand_id
1 'polypeptide(L)'
;MDVTYLDAWFTTVSTICSCGLTTIDFAQLSHASQLIMMGFAFISGFAISTLPALIIKAQTHKTTQGTNVDDDHDKYDPENDDNCKTSHFQSNLNLPPHIRAELSRLPTPVQLRYRAYIMCIILILSLYFTIYTSGFIAIGTWLETHRSARYLMQNNATLSPWYISGMLTLFSFNQNGLTPFSTSLARYVDDVFLNIIFVLLVMSGSSFFPILLRNVVFLSRRLAPWRHKVIFDYILLNNHHLSTLLYPTLQTRIYCCVTLTLYSMSIGISLLLDLGSKDLQQHSPGIRFIIFLFQTVNLRFCGFQTFDISFFTTATLLVYILLMATKPQMLCALDESPFEIYWLTLEAQAEVDAETNNNATDRSDSIPMMLRRAMSITPTTSAEVSVLKQMKGFLRRQSLATKELARKEFSRTMDDERYSLKHSKRIRALRFRLFLIHFIRALFKHTFDFFVLTRTWLFVFIFLICAIEYRRMSPANPDITLLKIIFEIISAFGGVGMSLGYPDKTTSFASILSSRSKIILIATMLMGRHRGLLASMKDQEVIEYSAVNILARRREDYILQYHKSGTREGVVKEESDDFITVHF
;
A
#
# COMPACT_ATOMS: atom_id res chain seq x y z
N MET A 1 7.20 -18.20 -37.27
CA MET A 1 6.01 -18.47 -36.45
C MET A 1 4.93 -17.54 -36.97
N ASP A 2 3.84 -18.09 -37.51
CA ASP A 2 2.71 -17.27 -37.95
C ASP A 2 1.89 -16.88 -36.73
N VAL A 3 1.96 -15.60 -36.37
CA VAL A 3 1.27 -15.06 -35.20
C VAL A 3 -0.04 -14.45 -35.66
N THR A 4 -1.17 -14.93 -35.11
CA THR A 4 -2.46 -14.30 -35.37
C THR A 4 -2.52 -12.91 -34.73
N TYR A 5 -3.17 -11.96 -35.39
CA TYR A 5 -3.31 -10.59 -34.86
C TYR A 5 -3.95 -10.58 -33.47
N LEU A 6 -4.93 -11.45 -33.22
CA LEU A 6 -5.62 -11.55 -31.94
C LEU A 6 -4.68 -12.06 -30.84
N ASP A 7 -3.83 -13.05 -31.12
CA ASP A 7 -2.90 -13.58 -30.13
C ASP A 7 -1.77 -12.60 -29.80
N ALA A 8 -1.29 -11.85 -30.80
CA ALA A 8 -0.37 -10.74 -30.59
C ALA A 8 -1.02 -9.67 -29.69
N TRP A 9 -2.23 -9.23 -30.05
CA TRP A 9 -2.95 -8.21 -29.29
C TRP A 9 -3.20 -8.65 -27.84
N PHE A 10 -3.63 -9.89 -27.63
CA PHE A 10 -3.82 -10.47 -26.30
C PHE A 10 -2.53 -10.39 -25.47
N THR A 11 -1.42 -10.87 -26.02
CA THR A 11 -0.14 -10.94 -25.30
C THR A 11 0.40 -9.53 -24.98
N THR A 12 0.24 -8.59 -25.90
CA THR A 12 0.60 -7.17 -25.66
C THR A 12 -0.27 -6.53 -24.59
N VAL A 13 -1.60 -6.68 -24.63
CA VAL A 13 -2.49 -6.11 -23.60
C VAL A 13 -2.21 -6.73 -22.23
N SER A 14 -1.98 -8.04 -22.19
CA SER A 14 -1.59 -8.74 -20.96
C SER A 14 -0.33 -8.12 -20.32
N THR A 15 0.65 -7.71 -21.13
CA THR A 15 1.90 -7.09 -20.65
C THR A 15 1.70 -5.64 -20.22
N ILE A 16 0.86 -4.89 -20.93
CA ILE A 16 0.50 -3.51 -20.55
C ILE A 16 -0.33 -3.50 -19.26
N CYS A 17 -1.14 -4.53 -19.02
CA CYS A 17 -1.92 -4.66 -17.79
C CYS A 17 -1.12 -5.21 -16.61
N SER A 18 0.14 -5.64 -16.81
CA SER A 18 0.91 -6.43 -15.84
C SER A 18 0.16 -7.69 -15.41
N CYS A 19 -0.41 -8.43 -16.37
CA CYS A 19 -1.09 -9.69 -16.09
C CYS A 19 -0.15 -10.87 -16.26
N GLY A 20 0.44 -11.08 -17.44
CA GLY A 20 1.35 -12.22 -17.67
C GLY A 20 0.72 -13.48 -18.26
N LEU A 21 -0.59 -13.47 -18.56
CA LEU A 21 -1.19 -14.51 -19.38
C LEU A 21 -0.66 -14.40 -20.81
N THR A 22 -0.31 -15.55 -21.40
CA THR A 22 0.29 -15.62 -22.74
C THR A 22 -0.48 -16.58 -23.62
N THR A 23 -0.86 -16.13 -24.81
CA THR A 23 -1.38 -17.02 -25.88
C THR A 23 -0.26 -17.51 -26.79
N ILE A 24 0.88 -16.80 -26.79
CA ILE A 24 2.09 -17.09 -27.56
C ILE A 24 3.21 -17.28 -26.56
N ASP A 25 3.99 -18.35 -26.73
CA ASP A 25 5.13 -18.62 -25.87
C ASP A 25 6.18 -17.52 -26.03
N PHE A 26 6.48 -16.81 -24.93
CA PHE A 26 7.44 -15.72 -24.92
C PHE A 26 8.84 -16.19 -25.34
N ALA A 27 9.18 -17.45 -25.04
CA ALA A 27 10.45 -18.06 -25.41
C ALA A 27 10.60 -18.26 -26.92
N GLN A 28 9.50 -18.30 -27.67
CA GLN A 28 9.51 -18.48 -29.13
C GLN A 28 9.55 -17.15 -29.90
N LEU A 29 9.35 -16.03 -29.20
CA LEU A 29 9.40 -14.70 -29.81
C LEU A 29 10.84 -14.31 -30.20
N SER A 30 10.96 -13.46 -31.22
CA SER A 30 12.25 -12.87 -31.60
C SER A 30 12.82 -12.02 -30.47
N HIS A 31 14.16 -11.88 -30.40
CA HIS A 31 14.80 -11.01 -29.41
C HIS A 31 14.33 -9.55 -29.49
N ALA A 32 14.04 -9.05 -30.70
CA ALA A 32 13.49 -7.71 -30.88
C ALA A 32 12.09 -7.58 -30.24
N SER A 33 11.22 -8.57 -30.47
CA SER A 33 9.89 -8.63 -29.86
C SER A 33 9.96 -8.73 -28.34
N GLN A 34 10.87 -9.55 -27.82
CA GLN A 34 11.12 -9.68 -26.39
C GLN A 34 11.54 -8.34 -25.76
N LEU A 35 12.44 -7.58 -26.41
CA LEU A 35 12.86 -6.25 -25.95
C LEU A 35 11.72 -5.22 -25.98
N ILE A 36 10.86 -5.23 -27.00
CA ILE A 36 9.68 -4.36 -27.07
C ILE A 36 8.73 -4.67 -25.90
N MET A 37 8.49 -5.95 -25.65
CA MET A 37 7.63 -6.41 -24.55
C MET A 37 8.21 -6.07 -23.18
N MET A 38 9.54 -6.13 -23.02
CA MET A 38 10.21 -5.59 -21.84
C MET A 38 9.96 -4.09 -21.68
N GLY A 39 10.02 -3.31 -22.77
CA GLY A 39 9.67 -1.88 -22.74
C GLY A 39 8.25 -1.62 -22.24
N PHE A 40 7.27 -2.39 -22.75
CA PHE A 40 5.89 -2.30 -22.26
C PHE A 40 5.74 -2.73 -20.80
N ALA A 41 6.43 -3.78 -20.38
CA ALA A 41 6.44 -4.25 -19.00
C ALA A 41 7.04 -3.21 -18.03
N PHE A 42 8.04 -2.46 -18.48
CA PHE A 42 8.63 -1.36 -17.70
C PHE A 42 7.62 -0.22 -17.51
N ILE A 43 6.94 0.20 -18.58
CA ILE A 43 5.93 1.27 -18.52
C ILE A 43 4.72 0.85 -17.69
N SER A 44 4.34 -0.44 -17.72
CA SER A 44 3.20 -0.96 -16.97
C SER A 44 3.44 -1.08 -15.46
N GLY A 45 4.67 -0.91 -14.96
CA GLY A 45 4.97 -0.99 -13.53
C GLY A 45 4.04 -0.09 -12.70
N PHE A 46 3.47 -0.64 -11.61
CA PHE A 46 2.47 0.05 -10.78
C PHE A 46 2.92 1.46 -10.36
N ALA A 47 4.15 1.65 -9.86
CA ALA A 47 4.60 2.99 -9.48
C ALA A 47 4.94 3.89 -10.68
N ILE A 48 5.49 3.34 -11.77
CA ILE A 48 5.77 4.11 -13.01
C ILE A 48 4.48 4.67 -13.58
N SER A 49 3.38 3.89 -13.56
CA SER A 49 2.08 4.36 -14.03
C SER A 49 1.52 5.55 -13.25
N THR A 50 2.00 5.81 -12.02
CA THR A 50 1.60 6.96 -11.20
C THR A 50 2.50 8.20 -11.38
N LEU A 51 3.69 8.05 -11.97
CA LEU A 51 4.63 9.16 -12.17
C LEU A 51 4.07 10.28 -13.07
N PRO A 52 3.37 10.00 -14.20
CA PRO A 52 2.77 11.06 -15.01
C PRO A 52 1.79 11.93 -14.22
N ALA A 53 0.97 11.33 -13.34
CA ALA A 53 0.05 12.08 -12.50
C ALA A 53 0.79 13.01 -11.51
N LEU A 54 1.90 12.54 -10.93
CA LEU A 54 2.78 13.34 -10.09
C LEU A 54 3.47 14.48 -10.86
N ILE A 55 3.91 14.22 -12.09
CA ILE A 55 4.55 15.22 -12.96
C ILE A 55 3.54 16.30 -13.36
N ILE A 56 2.34 15.91 -13.77
CA ILE A 56 1.25 16.84 -14.09
C ILE A 56 0.94 17.71 -12.88
N LYS A 57 0.78 17.12 -11.68
CA LYS A 57 0.58 17.88 -10.43
C LYS A 57 1.70 18.89 -10.17
N ALA A 58 2.96 18.50 -10.37
CA ALA A 58 4.11 19.40 -10.21
C ALA A 58 4.13 20.53 -11.24
N GLN A 59 3.73 20.26 -12.49
CA GLN A 59 3.70 21.24 -13.58
C GLN A 59 2.53 22.22 -13.46
N THR A 60 1.31 21.74 -13.19
CA THR A 60 0.13 22.59 -13.00
C THR A 60 0.38 23.62 -11.89
N HIS A 61 1.00 23.19 -10.80
CA HIS A 61 1.32 24.06 -9.67
C HIS A 61 2.47 25.06 -9.97
N LYS A 62 3.33 24.78 -10.95
CA LYS A 62 4.35 25.73 -11.44
C LYS A 62 3.70 26.82 -12.30
N THR A 63 2.70 26.48 -13.10
CA THR A 63 2.00 27.41 -14.01
C THR A 63 1.10 28.41 -13.26
N THR A 64 0.37 27.96 -12.23
CA THR A 64 -0.42 28.86 -11.36
C THR A 64 0.46 29.91 -10.68
N GLN A 65 1.72 29.58 -10.41
CA GLN A 65 2.70 30.50 -9.85
C GLN A 65 3.25 31.51 -10.89
N GLY A 66 3.26 31.16 -12.17
CA GLY A 66 3.73 32.05 -13.24
C GLY A 66 2.69 33.06 -13.72
N THR A 67 1.42 32.85 -13.39
CA THR A 67 0.30 33.74 -13.76
C THR A 67 -0.10 34.71 -12.65
N ASN A 68 0.13 34.36 -11.37
CA ASN A 68 -0.19 35.22 -10.23
C ASN A 68 0.97 36.15 -9.78
N VAL A 69 2.13 36.14 -10.43
CA VAL A 69 3.24 37.04 -10.05
C VAL A 69 2.99 38.48 -10.50
N ASP A 70 2.06 38.72 -11.43
CA ASP A 70 1.75 40.06 -11.93
C ASP A 70 0.38 40.62 -11.48
N ASP A 71 -0.50 39.86 -10.82
CA ASP A 71 -1.90 40.30 -10.56
C ASP A 71 -2.45 40.16 -9.11
N ASP A 72 -1.68 39.70 -8.11
CA ASP A 72 -2.22 39.57 -6.73
C ASP A 72 -1.99 40.85 -5.88
N HIS A 73 -2.55 41.98 -6.33
CA HIS A 73 -3.12 42.98 -5.44
C HIS A 73 -4.65 42.75 -5.42
N ASP A 74 -5.19 42.44 -4.23
CA ASP A 74 -6.63 42.40 -3.87
C ASP A 74 -7.38 41.04 -3.97
N LYS A 75 -7.48 40.35 -2.82
CA LYS A 75 -8.71 40.23 -2.00
C LYS A 75 -8.55 39.16 -0.92
N TYR A 76 -8.16 39.59 0.26
CA TYR A 76 -8.37 38.83 1.49
C TYR A 76 -9.07 39.75 2.49
N ASP A 77 -10.37 39.54 2.67
CA ASP A 77 -11.19 40.31 3.62
C ASP A 77 -10.77 39.97 5.06
N PRO A 78 -10.32 40.95 5.88
CA PRO A 78 -9.73 40.66 7.19
C PRO A 78 -10.75 40.42 8.32
N GLU A 79 -12.05 40.69 8.12
CA GLU A 79 -12.97 41.04 9.22
C GLU A 79 -13.66 39.87 9.94
N ASN A 80 -13.24 38.60 9.80
CA ASN A 80 -13.99 37.47 10.39
C ASN A 80 -13.19 36.52 11.31
N ASP A 81 -11.97 36.88 11.72
CA ASP A 81 -11.14 35.96 12.53
C ASP A 81 -10.24 36.70 13.56
N ASP A 82 -10.87 37.55 14.38
CA ASP A 82 -10.18 38.51 15.26
C ASP A 82 -9.60 37.94 16.57
N ASN A 83 -9.91 36.69 16.94
CA ASN A 83 -9.40 36.13 18.21
C ASN A 83 -8.13 35.28 18.08
N CYS A 84 -7.77 34.79 16.88
CA CYS A 84 -6.58 33.95 16.68
C CYS A 84 -5.37 34.73 16.10
N LYS A 85 -5.61 35.80 15.34
CA LYS A 85 -4.54 36.55 14.64
C LYS A 85 -3.78 37.52 15.53
N THR A 86 -4.43 38.11 16.53
CA THR A 86 -3.86 39.14 17.41
C THR A 86 -2.73 38.58 18.28
N SER A 87 -2.85 37.33 18.73
CA SER A 87 -1.83 36.64 19.53
C SER A 87 -0.58 36.22 18.72
N HIS A 88 -0.76 35.73 17.49
CA HIS A 88 0.36 35.31 16.63
C HIS A 88 1.11 36.49 16.00
N PHE A 89 0.47 37.64 15.76
CA PHE A 89 1.15 38.83 15.24
C PHE A 89 1.96 39.53 16.35
N GLN A 90 1.41 39.66 17.57
CA GLN A 90 2.12 40.26 18.70
C GLN A 90 3.33 39.42 19.17
N SER A 91 3.27 38.09 19.12
CA SER A 91 4.41 37.26 19.52
C SER A 91 5.62 37.40 18.59
N ASN A 92 5.41 37.62 17.29
CA ASN A 92 6.49 37.81 16.31
C ASN A 92 7.21 39.17 16.44
N LEU A 93 6.56 40.19 17.02
CA LEU A 93 7.17 41.52 17.20
C LEU A 93 8.28 41.52 18.26
N ASN A 94 8.20 40.65 19.27
CA ASN A 94 9.15 40.57 20.39
C ASN A 94 10.32 39.60 20.16
N LEU A 95 10.43 38.97 18.98
CA LEU A 95 11.53 38.05 18.68
C LEU A 95 12.81 38.78 18.21
N PRO A 96 14.00 38.37 18.67
CA PRO A 96 15.28 38.90 18.18
C PRO A 96 15.43 38.83 16.65
N PRO A 97 16.17 39.77 16.05
CA PRO A 97 16.30 39.88 14.58
C PRO A 97 16.92 38.63 13.93
N HIS A 98 17.80 37.91 14.64
CA HIS A 98 18.41 36.67 14.14
C HIS A 98 17.40 35.52 13.98
N ILE A 99 16.40 35.42 14.88
CA ILE A 99 15.36 34.39 14.80
C ILE A 99 14.35 34.75 13.73
N ARG A 100 13.99 36.03 13.61
CA ARG A 100 13.13 36.51 12.53
C ARG A 100 13.74 36.22 11.16
N ALA A 101 15.05 36.36 11.02
CA ALA A 101 15.80 36.00 9.82
C ALA A 101 15.87 34.49 9.55
N GLU A 102 15.89 33.64 10.58
CA GLU A 102 15.76 32.17 10.45
C GLU A 102 14.32 31.76 10.07
N LEU A 103 13.31 32.41 10.66
CA LEU A 103 11.89 32.14 10.39
C LEU A 103 11.47 32.55 8.98
N SER A 104 12.03 33.66 8.47
CA SER A 104 11.80 34.12 7.09
C SER A 104 12.49 33.26 6.04
N ARG A 105 13.45 32.39 6.44
CA ARG A 105 14.07 31.39 5.56
C ARG A 105 13.24 30.12 5.38
N LEU A 106 12.14 29.95 6.12
CA LEU A 106 11.22 28.83 5.91
C LEU A 106 10.54 28.97 4.52
N PRO A 107 10.40 27.87 3.76
CA PRO A 107 9.74 27.92 2.46
C PRO A 107 8.26 28.27 2.62
N THR A 108 7.72 29.02 1.66
CA THR A 108 6.27 29.26 1.58
C THR A 108 5.52 27.93 1.40
N PRO A 109 4.25 27.82 1.81
CA PRO A 109 3.47 26.59 1.69
C PRO A 109 3.41 26.07 0.24
N VAL A 110 3.37 26.98 -0.73
CA VAL A 110 3.41 26.72 -2.17
C VAL A 110 4.77 26.12 -2.59
N GLN A 111 5.88 26.71 -2.17
CA GLN A 111 7.22 26.19 -2.47
C GLN A 111 7.50 24.85 -1.79
N LEU A 112 6.97 24.63 -0.59
CA LEU A 112 7.09 23.37 0.14
C LEU A 112 6.38 22.23 -0.61
N ARG A 113 5.16 22.47 -1.10
CA ARG A 113 4.38 21.53 -1.94
C ARG A 113 5.16 21.11 -3.18
N TYR A 114 5.62 22.07 -3.97
CA TYR A 114 6.38 21.80 -5.21
C TYR A 114 7.67 21.00 -4.95
N ARG A 115 8.45 21.40 -3.93
CA ARG A 115 9.68 20.67 -3.55
C ARG A 115 9.36 19.26 -3.05
N ALA A 116 8.25 19.05 -2.35
CA ALA A 116 7.82 17.74 -1.90
C ALA A 116 7.47 16.81 -3.06
N TYR A 117 6.78 17.31 -4.10
CA TYR A 117 6.49 16.51 -5.31
C TYR A 117 7.76 16.05 -6.03
N ILE A 118 8.70 16.97 -6.25
CA ILE A 118 9.99 16.64 -6.90
C ILE A 118 10.77 15.62 -6.08
N MET A 119 10.87 15.83 -4.76
CA MET A 119 11.58 14.89 -3.88
C MET A 119 10.90 13.52 -3.87
N CYS A 120 9.57 13.46 -3.88
CA CYS A 120 8.82 12.20 -3.97
C CYS A 120 9.14 11.45 -5.27
N ILE A 121 9.15 12.14 -6.42
CA ILE A 121 9.53 11.56 -7.72
C ILE A 121 10.96 11.02 -7.68
N ILE A 122 11.92 11.80 -7.17
CA ILE A 122 13.32 11.39 -7.06
C ILE A 122 13.46 10.15 -6.17
N LEU A 123 12.78 10.10 -5.03
CA LEU A 123 12.83 8.95 -4.12
C LEU A 123 12.23 7.69 -4.74
N ILE A 124 11.12 7.81 -5.47
CA ILE A 124 10.51 6.69 -6.21
C ILE A 124 11.47 6.18 -7.29
N LEU A 125 12.04 7.07 -8.10
CA LEU A 125 12.99 6.69 -9.16
C LEU A 125 14.27 6.09 -8.59
N SER A 126 14.79 6.65 -7.49
CA SER A 126 15.95 6.11 -6.78
C SER A 126 15.68 4.71 -6.24
N LEU A 127 14.52 4.47 -5.62
CA LEU A 127 14.13 3.15 -5.14
C LEU A 127 14.01 2.13 -6.28
N TYR A 128 13.40 2.53 -7.40
CA TYR A 128 13.34 1.71 -8.62
C TYR A 128 14.74 1.32 -9.10
N PHE A 129 15.64 2.29 -9.21
CA PHE A 129 17.01 2.05 -9.64
C PHE A 129 17.75 1.09 -8.69
N THR A 130 17.63 1.27 -7.36
CA THR A 130 18.25 0.39 -6.38
C THR A 130 17.69 -1.04 -6.43
N ILE A 131 16.38 -1.22 -6.62
CA ILE A 131 15.78 -2.55 -6.70
C ILE A 131 16.17 -3.25 -8.01
N TYR A 132 16.14 -2.55 -9.15
CA TYR A 132 16.57 -3.13 -10.42
C TYR A 132 18.03 -3.53 -10.42
N THR A 133 18.92 -2.66 -9.93
CA THR A 133 20.36 -2.96 -9.87
C THR A 133 20.65 -4.12 -8.93
N SER A 134 20.02 -4.15 -7.75
CA SER A 134 20.21 -5.26 -6.79
C SER A 134 19.69 -6.60 -7.32
N GLY A 135 18.51 -6.64 -7.94
CA GLY A 135 17.98 -7.86 -8.56
C GLY A 135 18.83 -8.33 -9.74
N PHE A 136 19.24 -7.41 -10.62
CA PHE A 136 20.09 -7.70 -11.78
C PHE A 136 21.44 -8.29 -11.38
N ILE A 137 22.07 -7.73 -10.34
CA ILE A 137 23.35 -8.23 -9.82
C ILE A 137 23.15 -9.58 -9.12
N ALA A 138 22.13 -9.72 -8.26
CA ALA A 138 21.93 -10.95 -7.48
C ALA A 138 21.62 -12.17 -8.38
N ILE A 139 20.70 -12.02 -9.33
CA ILE A 139 20.35 -13.11 -10.26
C ILE A 139 21.49 -13.34 -11.26
N GLY A 140 22.10 -12.26 -11.77
CA GLY A 140 23.16 -12.34 -12.77
C GLY A 140 24.42 -13.03 -12.24
N THR A 141 24.88 -12.65 -11.05
CA THR A 141 26.04 -13.29 -10.40
C THR A 141 25.81 -14.75 -10.06
N TRP A 142 24.60 -15.11 -9.61
CA TRP A 142 24.23 -16.51 -9.35
C TRP A 142 24.23 -17.36 -10.62
N LEU A 143 23.62 -16.85 -11.70
CA LEU A 143 23.58 -17.55 -12.98
C LEU A 143 24.95 -17.65 -13.66
N GLU A 144 25.84 -16.68 -13.45
CA GLU A 144 27.21 -16.72 -13.97
C GLU A 144 28.08 -17.73 -13.18
N THR A 145 27.94 -17.77 -11.85
CA THR A 145 28.67 -18.76 -11.02
C THR A 145 28.20 -20.19 -11.26
N HIS A 146 26.90 -20.40 -11.51
CA HIS A 146 26.31 -21.70 -11.79
C HIS A 146 25.93 -21.82 -13.27
N ARG A 147 26.91 -21.68 -14.16
CA ARG A 147 26.72 -21.70 -15.62
C ARG A 147 26.41 -23.12 -16.15
N SER A 148 25.24 -23.65 -15.81
CA SER A 148 24.75 -24.94 -16.28
C SER A 148 23.87 -24.78 -17.51
N ALA A 149 23.97 -25.72 -18.44
CA ALA A 149 23.11 -25.78 -19.62
C ALA A 149 21.61 -25.87 -19.23
N ARG A 150 21.30 -26.53 -18.11
CA ARG A 150 19.94 -26.64 -17.54
C ARG A 150 19.32 -25.27 -17.22
N TYR A 151 20.13 -24.29 -16.82
CA TYR A 151 19.62 -22.97 -16.44
C TYR A 151 19.51 -21.99 -17.60
N LEU A 152 20.43 -22.06 -18.56
CA LEU A 152 20.61 -21.01 -19.57
C LEU A 152 20.08 -21.36 -20.96
N MET A 153 19.67 -22.61 -21.19
CA MET A 153 19.16 -23.02 -22.50
C MET A 153 17.72 -22.56 -22.76
N GLN A 154 17.51 -22.03 -23.97
CA GLN A 154 16.22 -21.71 -24.59
C GLN A 154 16.28 -22.15 -26.06
N ASN A 155 15.36 -22.99 -26.51
CA ASN A 155 15.27 -23.46 -27.90
C ASN A 155 16.63 -23.93 -28.48
N ASN A 156 17.38 -24.74 -27.70
CA ASN A 156 18.71 -25.25 -28.03
C ASN A 156 19.83 -24.21 -28.19
N ALA A 157 19.58 -22.93 -27.86
CA ALA A 157 20.60 -21.90 -27.77
C ALA A 157 20.87 -21.53 -26.31
N THR A 158 22.14 -21.24 -25.98
CA THR A 158 22.53 -20.72 -24.66
C THR A 158 22.40 -19.21 -24.65
N LEU A 159 21.56 -18.66 -23.76
CA LEU A 159 21.48 -17.22 -23.55
C LEU A 159 22.56 -16.73 -22.60
N SER A 160 22.85 -15.44 -22.69
CA SER A 160 23.71 -14.79 -21.70
C SER A 160 23.00 -14.73 -20.33
N PRO A 161 23.69 -15.11 -19.23
CA PRO A 161 23.15 -15.03 -17.87
C PRO A 161 22.61 -13.64 -17.51
N TRP A 162 23.30 -12.59 -17.95
CA TRP A 162 22.93 -11.20 -17.71
C TRP A 162 21.66 -10.78 -18.44
N TYR A 163 21.41 -11.29 -19.66
CA TYR A 163 20.16 -11.01 -20.36
C TYR A 163 18.95 -11.63 -19.64
N ILE A 164 19.09 -12.90 -19.23
CA ILE A 164 18.08 -13.59 -18.41
C ILE A 164 17.85 -12.83 -17.09
N SER A 165 18.93 -12.42 -16.41
CA SER A 165 18.84 -11.64 -15.18
C SER A 165 18.08 -10.33 -15.37
N GLY A 166 18.37 -9.58 -16.44
CA GLY A 166 17.66 -8.33 -16.76
C GLY A 166 16.17 -8.56 -16.99
N MET A 167 15.81 -9.57 -17.78
CA MET A 167 14.42 -9.94 -18.04
C MET A 167 13.68 -10.36 -16.78
N LEU A 168 14.25 -11.30 -16.03
CA LEU A 168 13.60 -11.83 -14.84
C LEU A 168 13.48 -10.77 -13.76
N THR A 169 14.47 -9.89 -13.61
CA THR A 169 14.37 -8.77 -12.66
C THR A 169 13.23 -7.84 -13.04
N LEU A 170 13.13 -7.48 -14.32
CA LEU A 170 12.11 -6.59 -14.84
C LEU A 170 10.70 -7.16 -14.69
N PHE A 171 10.50 -8.42 -15.10
CA PHE A 171 9.19 -9.07 -15.04
C PHE A 171 8.77 -9.42 -13.61
N SER A 172 9.72 -9.75 -12.72
CA SER A 172 9.45 -9.97 -11.29
C SER A 172 8.96 -8.68 -10.61
N PHE A 173 9.71 -7.59 -10.77
CA PHE A 173 9.42 -6.34 -10.05
C PHE A 173 8.17 -5.63 -10.59
N ASN A 174 7.99 -5.62 -11.92
CA ASN A 174 6.78 -5.06 -12.53
C ASN A 174 5.59 -6.04 -12.55
N GLN A 175 5.75 -7.25 -11.98
CA GLN A 175 4.68 -8.22 -11.79
C GLN A 175 3.99 -8.62 -13.10
N ASN A 176 4.80 -8.94 -14.10
CA ASN A 176 4.32 -9.29 -15.43
C ASN A 176 4.35 -10.80 -15.70
N GLY A 177 5.07 -11.61 -14.94
CA GLY A 177 5.00 -13.09 -15.09
C GLY A 177 5.65 -13.69 -16.32
N LEU A 178 6.09 -12.88 -17.28
CA LEU A 178 6.76 -13.36 -18.47
C LEU A 178 8.16 -13.89 -18.13
N THR A 179 8.48 -15.04 -18.70
CA THR A 179 9.77 -15.71 -18.51
C THR A 179 10.43 -15.96 -19.86
N PRO A 180 11.77 -15.90 -19.94
CA PRO A 180 12.49 -16.30 -21.15
C PRO A 180 12.31 -17.79 -21.49
N PHE A 181 11.70 -18.57 -20.59
CA PHE A 181 11.53 -20.00 -20.71
C PHE A 181 10.08 -20.38 -20.90
N SER A 182 9.85 -21.45 -21.66
CA SER A 182 8.52 -21.99 -21.96
C SER A 182 7.85 -22.65 -20.75
N THR A 183 8.63 -23.21 -19.82
CA THR A 183 8.13 -23.84 -18.58
C THR A 183 8.17 -22.90 -17.37
N SER A 184 8.02 -21.60 -17.60
CA SER A 184 8.15 -20.58 -16.55
C SER A 184 9.48 -20.73 -15.77
N LEU A 185 9.42 -20.77 -14.43
CA LEU A 185 10.59 -20.92 -13.55
C LEU A 185 10.70 -22.34 -12.98
N ALA A 186 10.06 -23.34 -13.61
CA ALA A 186 10.08 -24.72 -13.13
C ALA A 186 11.48 -25.37 -13.09
N ARG A 187 12.42 -24.83 -13.85
CA ARG A 187 13.83 -25.25 -13.80
C ARG A 187 14.54 -24.90 -12.49
N TYR A 188 14.03 -23.94 -11.72
CA TYR A 188 14.64 -23.43 -10.49
C TYR A 188 13.94 -23.94 -9.21
N VAL A 189 13.13 -25.00 -9.30
CA VAL A 189 12.39 -25.54 -8.15
C VAL A 189 13.30 -25.87 -6.96
N ASP A 190 14.45 -26.49 -7.22
CA ASP A 190 15.38 -26.91 -6.17
C ASP A 190 16.31 -25.77 -5.70
N ASP A 191 16.35 -24.64 -6.42
CA ASP A 191 17.24 -23.51 -6.15
C ASP A 191 16.64 -22.55 -5.12
N VAL A 192 16.92 -22.82 -3.85
CA VAL A 192 16.47 -22.01 -2.70
C VAL A 192 16.82 -20.52 -2.84
N PHE A 193 18.04 -20.22 -3.27
CA PHE A 193 18.52 -18.84 -3.39
C PHE A 193 17.69 -18.03 -4.40
N LEU A 194 17.52 -18.54 -5.62
CA LEU A 194 16.76 -17.86 -6.67
C LEU A 194 15.29 -17.70 -6.29
N ASN A 195 14.67 -18.73 -5.72
CA ASN A 195 13.27 -18.66 -5.27
C ASN A 195 13.06 -17.57 -4.22
N ILE A 196 13.98 -17.43 -3.26
CA ILE A 196 13.91 -16.35 -2.25
C ILE A 196 14.08 -14.97 -2.92
N ILE A 197 15.05 -14.81 -3.83
CA ILE A 197 15.28 -13.53 -4.53
C ILE A 197 14.05 -13.13 -5.36
N PHE A 198 13.47 -14.06 -6.13
CA PHE A 198 12.25 -13.79 -6.90
C PHE A 198 11.08 -13.38 -6.00
N VAL A 199 10.88 -14.08 -4.88
CA VAL A 199 9.83 -13.74 -3.91
C VAL A 199 10.05 -12.34 -3.34
N LEU A 200 11.26 -12.00 -2.91
CA LEU A 200 11.58 -10.67 -2.39
C LEU A 200 11.35 -9.58 -3.45
N LEU A 201 11.73 -9.85 -4.71
CA LEU A 201 11.61 -8.90 -5.80
C LEU A 201 10.14 -8.66 -6.19
N VAL A 202 9.35 -9.75 -6.31
CA VAL A 202 7.90 -9.68 -6.56
C VAL A 202 7.18 -8.95 -5.43
N MET A 203 7.48 -9.28 -4.17
CA MET A 203 6.89 -8.60 -3.01
C MET A 203 7.23 -7.12 -2.98
N SER A 204 8.46 -6.74 -3.35
CA SER A 204 8.92 -5.35 -3.39
C SER A 204 8.18 -4.51 -4.42
N GLY A 205 7.68 -5.10 -5.50
CA GLY A 205 6.95 -4.38 -6.57
C GLY A 205 5.55 -3.86 -6.18
N SER A 206 4.87 -4.48 -5.19
CA SER A 206 3.49 -4.11 -4.84
C SER A 206 3.22 -4.13 -3.34
N SER A 207 3.40 -5.29 -2.69
CA SER A 207 3.05 -5.44 -1.27
C SER A 207 3.96 -4.60 -0.40
N PHE A 208 5.26 -4.71 -0.60
CA PHE A 208 6.24 -4.02 0.22
C PHE A 208 6.63 -2.67 -0.34
N PHE A 209 6.15 -2.30 -1.53
CA PHE A 209 6.47 -1.01 -2.13
C PHE A 209 6.19 0.20 -1.21
N PRO A 210 5.00 0.33 -0.57
CA PRO A 210 4.74 1.44 0.35
C PRO A 210 5.61 1.41 1.61
N ILE A 211 5.99 0.21 2.06
CA ILE A 211 6.83 0.00 3.23
C ILE A 211 8.28 0.43 2.91
N LEU A 212 8.80 -0.02 1.77
CA LEU A 212 10.13 0.31 1.27
C LEU A 212 10.25 1.81 0.99
N LEU A 213 9.29 2.39 0.27
CA LEU A 213 9.26 3.82 -0.01
C LEU A 213 9.30 4.64 1.29
N ARG A 214 8.53 4.24 2.29
CA ARG A 214 8.50 4.92 3.58
C ARG A 214 9.79 4.80 4.38
N ASN A 215 10.41 3.62 4.38
CA ASN A 215 11.72 3.41 5.00
C ASN A 215 12.80 4.25 4.31
N VAL A 216 12.76 4.36 2.98
CA VAL A 216 13.68 5.22 2.21
C VAL A 216 13.45 6.69 2.57
N VAL A 217 12.20 7.17 2.62
CA VAL A 217 11.88 8.54 3.04
C VAL A 217 12.41 8.82 4.46
N PHE A 218 12.25 7.88 5.38
CA PHE A 218 12.77 8.01 6.75
C PHE A 218 14.30 8.02 6.79
N LEU A 219 14.96 7.18 6.00
CA LEU A 219 16.41 7.15 5.89
C LEU A 219 16.95 8.45 5.28
N SER A 220 16.31 8.95 4.21
CA SER A 220 16.64 10.24 3.60
C SER A 220 16.45 11.39 4.58
N ARG A 221 15.40 11.37 5.41
CA ARG A 221 15.21 12.35 6.50
C ARG A 221 16.35 12.32 7.52
N ARG A 222 16.86 11.13 7.86
CA ARG A 222 17.97 10.97 8.82
C ARG A 222 19.29 11.51 8.26
N LEU A 223 19.51 11.35 6.95
CA LEU A 223 20.71 11.82 6.25
C LEU A 223 20.62 13.30 5.84
N ALA A 224 19.41 13.87 5.76
CA ALA A 224 19.20 15.22 5.27
C ALA A 224 19.65 16.31 6.26
N PRO A 225 20.28 17.39 5.75
CA PRO A 225 20.50 18.62 6.52
C PRO A 225 19.20 19.20 7.05
N TRP A 226 19.28 19.95 8.15
CA TRP A 226 18.14 20.49 8.89
C TRP A 226 17.12 21.23 8.01
N ARG A 227 17.59 21.93 6.96
CA ARG A 227 16.75 22.63 5.97
C ARG A 227 15.81 21.73 5.16
N HIS A 228 16.26 20.52 4.82
CA HIS A 228 15.47 19.59 4.00
C HIS A 228 14.60 18.64 4.83
N LYS A 229 14.84 18.53 6.14
CA LYS A 229 13.99 17.75 7.07
C LYS A 229 12.53 18.20 7.02
N VAL A 230 12.30 19.48 6.78
CA VAL A 230 10.94 20.04 6.64
C VAL A 230 10.17 19.44 5.48
N ILE A 231 10.85 19.17 4.37
CA ILE A 231 10.25 18.59 3.18
C ILE A 231 9.89 17.12 3.44
N PHE A 232 10.77 16.36 4.08
CA PHE A 232 10.50 14.95 4.41
C PHE A 232 9.40 14.80 5.46
N ASP A 233 9.33 15.70 6.44
CA ASP A 233 8.25 15.72 7.43
C ASP A 233 6.91 16.06 6.78
N TYR A 234 6.92 16.99 5.81
CA TYR A 234 5.74 17.30 5.01
C TYR A 234 5.27 16.09 4.19
N ILE A 235 6.19 15.36 3.53
CA ILE A 235 5.88 14.12 2.79
C ILE A 235 5.29 13.05 3.73
N LEU A 236 5.86 12.89 4.92
CA LEU A 236 5.43 11.90 5.91
C LEU A 236 4.13 12.26 6.64
N LEU A 237 3.68 13.52 6.59
CA LEU A 237 2.39 13.92 7.16
C LEU A 237 1.29 13.84 6.11
N ASN A 238 1.55 14.30 4.88
CA ASN A 238 0.60 14.32 3.76
C ASN A 238 0.68 13.08 2.87
N ASN A 239 0.76 11.91 3.50
CA ASN A 239 1.09 10.65 2.82
C ASN A 239 0.11 10.32 1.67
N HIS A 240 -1.20 10.32 1.90
CA HIS A 240 -2.19 9.86 0.91
C HIS A 240 -2.44 10.89 -0.21
N HIS A 241 -2.39 12.17 0.14
CA HIS A 241 -2.66 13.29 -0.76
C HIS A 241 -1.53 13.59 -1.75
N LEU A 242 -0.28 13.41 -1.32
CA LEU A 242 0.90 13.71 -2.13
C LEU A 242 1.20 12.59 -3.13
N SER A 243 1.09 11.34 -2.70
CA SER A 243 1.30 10.16 -3.55
C SER A 243 0.42 9.02 -3.08
N THR A 244 -0.36 8.45 -3.98
CA THR A 244 -1.20 7.25 -3.74
C THR A 244 -0.40 6.03 -3.30
N LEU A 245 0.94 6.10 -3.37
CA LEU A 245 1.88 5.05 -3.02
C LEU A 245 2.32 5.10 -1.55
N LEU A 246 2.01 6.18 -0.81
CA LEU A 246 2.49 6.37 0.56
C LEU A 246 1.33 6.34 1.56
N TYR A 247 1.36 5.38 2.48
CA TYR A 247 0.36 5.25 3.54
C TYR A 247 0.84 5.89 4.86
N PRO A 248 -0.08 6.39 5.71
CA PRO A 248 0.16 6.74 7.11
C PRO A 248 0.85 5.63 7.93
N THR A 249 1.59 6.02 8.98
CA THR A 249 2.39 5.11 9.82
C THR A 249 1.64 3.89 10.32
N LEU A 250 0.46 4.13 10.88
CA LEU A 250 -0.35 3.07 11.49
C LEU A 250 -0.94 2.16 10.41
N GLN A 251 -1.41 2.75 9.32
CA GLN A 251 -1.99 2.05 8.18
C GLN A 251 -0.95 1.17 7.47
N THR A 252 0.29 1.64 7.26
CA THR A 252 1.38 0.81 6.70
C THR A 252 1.67 -0.41 7.58
N ARG A 253 1.66 -0.26 8.91
CA ARG A 253 1.92 -1.35 9.85
C ARG A 253 0.78 -2.37 9.87
N ILE A 254 -0.47 -1.90 9.89
CA ILE A 254 -1.65 -2.76 9.82
C ILE A 254 -1.68 -3.49 8.48
N TYR A 255 -1.45 -2.79 7.38
CA TYR A 255 -1.36 -3.37 6.03
C TYR A 255 -0.31 -4.49 5.96
N CYS A 256 0.89 -4.24 6.51
CA CYS A 256 1.97 -5.23 6.57
C CYS A 256 1.54 -6.45 7.39
N CYS A 257 0.97 -6.23 8.57
CA CYS A 257 0.51 -7.30 9.46
C CYS A 257 -0.58 -8.17 8.78
N VAL A 258 -1.63 -7.54 8.23
CA VAL A 258 -2.72 -8.26 7.55
C VAL A 258 -2.19 -9.02 6.33
N THR A 259 -1.31 -8.42 5.53
CA THR A 259 -0.72 -9.08 4.36
C THR A 259 0.11 -10.29 4.76
N LEU A 260 0.95 -10.17 5.79
CA LEU A 260 1.77 -11.28 6.28
C LEU A 260 0.90 -12.41 6.84
N THR A 261 -0.14 -12.08 7.63
CA THR A 261 -1.07 -13.08 8.16
C THR A 261 -1.81 -13.83 7.05
N LEU A 262 -2.29 -13.13 6.01
CA LEU A 262 -2.96 -13.78 4.87
C LEU A 262 -2.02 -14.74 4.12
N TYR A 263 -0.75 -14.39 3.95
CA TYR A 263 0.23 -15.29 3.33
C TYR A 263 0.57 -16.48 4.21
N SER A 264 0.88 -16.26 5.48
CA SER A 264 1.17 -17.36 6.41
C SER A 264 -0.01 -18.33 6.53
N MET A 265 -1.25 -17.80 6.57
CA MET A 265 -2.46 -18.63 6.58
C MET A 265 -2.62 -19.43 5.29
N SER A 266 -2.42 -18.80 4.13
CA SER A 266 -2.57 -19.47 2.83
C SER A 266 -1.51 -20.55 2.62
N ILE A 267 -0.26 -20.29 2.99
CA ILE A 267 0.83 -21.27 2.96
C ILE A 267 0.49 -22.44 3.90
N GLY A 268 0.06 -22.14 5.13
CA GLY A 268 -0.29 -23.17 6.12
C GLY A 268 -1.44 -24.07 5.67
N ILE A 269 -2.52 -23.49 5.12
CA ILE A 269 -3.66 -24.26 4.61
C ILE A 269 -3.25 -25.09 3.38
N SER A 270 -2.52 -24.51 2.42
CA SER A 270 -2.10 -25.24 1.22
C SER A 270 -1.16 -26.40 1.56
N LEU A 271 -0.22 -26.17 2.48
CA LEU A 271 0.67 -27.22 2.96
C LEU A 271 -0.10 -28.33 3.67
N LEU A 272 -1.13 -27.99 4.47
CA LEU A 272 -2.01 -28.95 5.16
C LEU A 272 -2.81 -29.82 4.17
N LEU A 273 -3.33 -29.22 3.10
CA LEU A 273 -4.18 -29.91 2.13
C LEU A 273 -3.41 -30.86 1.21
N ASP A 274 -2.17 -30.53 0.85
CA ASP A 274 -1.39 -31.27 -0.15
C ASP A 274 -0.26 -32.14 0.43
N LEU A 275 -0.20 -32.37 1.75
CA LEU A 275 0.79 -33.25 2.39
C LEU A 275 0.87 -34.66 1.77
N GLY A 276 -0.26 -35.17 1.30
CA GLY A 276 -0.40 -36.54 0.77
C GLY A 276 -0.13 -36.70 -0.73
N SER A 277 0.17 -35.62 -1.46
CA SER A 277 0.35 -35.68 -2.91
C SER A 277 1.68 -36.37 -3.29
N LYS A 278 1.62 -37.32 -4.24
CA LYS A 278 2.78 -38.13 -4.65
C LYS A 278 3.87 -37.29 -5.32
N ASP A 279 3.48 -36.25 -6.06
CA ASP A 279 4.42 -35.38 -6.80
C ASP A 279 5.21 -34.47 -5.86
N LEU A 280 4.59 -33.94 -4.80
CA LEU A 280 5.32 -33.16 -3.80
C LEU A 280 6.19 -34.03 -2.89
N GLN A 281 5.84 -35.32 -2.72
CA GLN A 281 6.61 -36.22 -1.87
C GLN A 281 8.06 -36.44 -2.37
N GLN A 282 8.31 -36.20 -3.66
CA GLN A 282 9.64 -36.30 -4.25
C GLN A 282 10.62 -35.25 -3.70
N HIS A 283 10.12 -34.08 -3.30
CA HIS A 283 10.97 -33.00 -2.77
C HIS A 283 11.10 -33.07 -1.25
N SER A 284 12.20 -32.54 -0.71
CA SER A 284 12.42 -32.46 0.74
C SER A 284 11.41 -31.50 1.41
N PRO A 285 11.07 -31.68 2.70
CA PRO A 285 10.10 -30.82 3.38
C PRO A 285 10.43 -29.32 3.33
N GLY A 286 11.73 -28.97 3.36
CA GLY A 286 12.19 -27.58 3.23
C GLY A 286 11.91 -26.99 1.85
N ILE A 287 12.17 -27.76 0.79
CA ILE A 287 11.88 -27.34 -0.59
C ILE A 287 10.36 -27.22 -0.81
N ARG A 288 9.56 -28.14 -0.25
CA ARG A 288 8.09 -28.05 -0.30
C ARG A 288 7.57 -26.72 0.28
N PHE A 289 8.09 -26.32 1.43
CA PHE A 289 7.73 -25.03 2.02
C PHE A 289 8.07 -23.86 1.09
N ILE A 290 9.25 -23.89 0.45
CA ILE A 290 9.65 -22.85 -0.51
C ILE A 290 8.79 -22.86 -1.77
N ILE A 291 8.39 -24.02 -2.29
CA ILE A 291 7.43 -24.13 -3.40
C ILE A 291 6.12 -23.43 -3.02
N PHE A 292 5.53 -23.75 -1.87
CA PHE A 292 4.28 -23.12 -1.44
C PHE A 292 4.44 -21.61 -1.16
N LEU A 293 5.56 -21.19 -0.59
CA LEU A 293 5.87 -19.78 -0.36
C LEU A 293 6.00 -19.02 -1.68
N PHE A 294 6.73 -19.59 -2.64
CA PHE A 294 6.90 -19.04 -3.98
C PHE A 294 5.55 -18.94 -4.70
N GLN A 295 4.76 -20.00 -4.69
CA GLN A 295 3.47 -20.01 -5.39
C GLN A 295 2.45 -19.08 -4.75
N THR A 296 2.36 -19.04 -3.41
CA THR A 296 1.42 -18.14 -2.72
C THR A 296 1.70 -16.67 -3.04
N VAL A 297 2.98 -16.28 -3.11
CA VAL A 297 3.38 -14.90 -3.44
C VAL A 297 3.10 -14.59 -4.91
N ASN A 298 3.50 -15.49 -5.81
CA ASN A 298 3.35 -15.27 -7.25
C ASN A 298 1.89 -15.31 -7.69
N LEU A 299 1.05 -16.14 -7.08
CA LEU A 299 -0.38 -16.22 -7.34
C LEU A 299 -1.15 -14.93 -6.97
N ARG A 300 -0.53 -13.99 -6.28
CA ARG A 300 -1.16 -12.69 -6.02
C ARG A 300 -0.70 -11.57 -6.94
N PHE A 301 0.44 -11.71 -7.62
CA PHE A 301 1.05 -10.60 -8.35
C PHE A 301 1.64 -10.97 -9.70
N CYS A 302 2.63 -11.85 -9.73
CA CYS A 302 3.48 -12.02 -10.90
C CYS A 302 3.08 -13.24 -11.74
N GLY A 303 2.52 -14.30 -11.14
CA GLY A 303 2.09 -15.48 -11.87
C GLY A 303 3.20 -16.43 -12.30
N PHE A 304 4.45 -16.22 -11.87
CA PHE A 304 5.49 -17.21 -12.08
C PHE A 304 5.15 -18.53 -11.41
N GLN A 305 5.55 -19.62 -12.06
CA GLN A 305 5.35 -20.97 -11.57
C GLN A 305 6.69 -21.70 -11.51
N THR A 306 7.01 -22.23 -10.34
CA THR A 306 8.08 -23.21 -10.16
C THR A 306 7.53 -24.61 -10.22
N PHE A 307 6.37 -24.84 -9.64
CA PHE A 307 5.67 -26.12 -9.69
C PHE A 307 4.38 -25.97 -10.49
N ASP A 308 4.02 -26.95 -11.31
CA ASP A 308 2.75 -26.89 -12.03
C ASP A 308 1.60 -27.00 -11.02
N ILE A 309 0.78 -25.95 -10.98
CA ILE A 309 -0.33 -25.84 -10.04
C ILE A 309 -1.45 -26.84 -10.35
N SER A 310 -1.47 -27.42 -11.55
CA SER A 310 -2.46 -28.40 -11.98
C SER A 310 -2.40 -29.70 -11.19
N PHE A 311 -1.26 -30.00 -10.56
CA PHE A 311 -1.07 -31.17 -9.69
C PHE A 311 -1.59 -30.95 -8.26
N PHE A 312 -1.89 -29.71 -7.86
CA PHE A 312 -2.45 -29.44 -6.55
C PHE A 312 -3.91 -29.92 -6.44
N THR A 313 -4.33 -30.27 -5.23
CA THR A 313 -5.72 -30.63 -4.99
C THR A 313 -6.67 -29.47 -5.32
N THR A 314 -7.89 -29.79 -5.73
CA THR A 314 -8.93 -28.78 -6.02
C THR A 314 -9.17 -27.86 -4.82
N ALA A 315 -9.02 -28.36 -3.59
CA ALA A 315 -9.13 -27.56 -2.37
C ALA A 315 -8.06 -26.44 -2.31
N THR A 316 -6.79 -26.75 -2.59
CA THR A 316 -5.72 -25.76 -2.67
C THR A 316 -5.95 -24.75 -3.79
N LEU A 317 -6.41 -25.21 -4.96
CA LEU A 317 -6.78 -24.32 -6.08
C LEU A 317 -7.90 -23.33 -5.70
N LEU A 318 -8.87 -23.75 -4.88
CA LEU A 318 -9.91 -22.85 -4.37
C LEU A 318 -9.35 -21.81 -3.39
N VAL A 319 -8.44 -22.20 -2.49
CA VAL A 319 -7.74 -21.25 -1.59
C VAL A 319 -6.97 -20.23 -2.40
N TYR A 320 -6.29 -20.68 -3.45
CA TYR A 320 -5.58 -19.85 -4.40
C TYR A 320 -6.53 -18.88 -5.11
N ILE A 321 -7.63 -19.35 -5.69
CA ILE A 321 -8.66 -18.49 -6.28
C ILE A 321 -9.13 -17.40 -5.30
N LEU A 322 -9.36 -17.75 -4.03
CA LEU A 322 -9.77 -16.79 -3.01
C LEU A 322 -8.69 -15.74 -2.72
N LEU A 323 -7.45 -16.19 -2.53
CA LEU A 323 -6.30 -15.30 -2.28
C LEU A 323 -6.11 -14.32 -3.43
N MET A 324 -6.23 -14.83 -4.65
CA MET A 324 -6.10 -14.07 -5.87
C MET A 324 -7.18 -12.99 -6.01
N ALA A 325 -8.42 -13.33 -5.68
CA ALA A 325 -9.55 -12.39 -5.72
C ALA A 325 -9.45 -11.27 -4.66
N THR A 326 -8.61 -11.44 -3.63
CA THR A 326 -8.43 -10.48 -2.54
C THR A 326 -7.10 -9.73 -2.67
N LYS A 327 -7.14 -8.45 -3.09
CA LYS A 327 -5.97 -7.54 -2.98
C LYS A 327 -6.07 -6.71 -1.69
N PRO A 328 -5.18 -6.89 -0.69
CA PRO A 328 -5.08 -6.09 0.53
C PRO A 328 -4.88 -4.60 0.32
N GLN A 329 -4.37 -4.17 -0.83
CA GLN A 329 -4.31 -2.73 -1.16
C GLN A 329 -5.72 -2.12 -1.13
N MET A 330 -6.70 -2.88 -1.61
CA MET A 330 -8.12 -2.49 -1.60
C MET A 330 -8.75 -2.62 -0.20
N LEU A 331 -8.14 -3.43 0.65
CA LEU A 331 -8.51 -3.59 2.06
C LEU A 331 -7.99 -2.44 2.92
N CYS A 332 -6.87 -1.82 2.55
CA CYS A 332 -6.32 -0.67 3.26
C CYS A 332 -6.74 0.67 2.66
N ALA A 333 -7.34 0.72 1.46
CA ALA A 333 -8.11 1.86 0.97
C ALA A 333 -9.46 2.06 1.72
N LEU A 334 -9.58 1.51 2.93
CA LEU A 334 -10.70 1.76 3.82
C LEU A 334 -10.75 3.26 4.12
N ASP A 335 -11.96 3.85 4.08
CA ASP A 335 -12.23 5.24 4.44
C ASP A 335 -11.40 5.66 5.66
N GLU A 336 -10.89 6.89 5.68
CA GLU A 336 -10.07 7.41 6.79
C GLU A 336 -10.80 7.38 8.14
N SER A 337 -12.13 7.23 8.14
CA SER A 337 -12.99 7.29 9.33
C SER A 337 -12.56 6.41 10.53
N PRO A 338 -12.12 5.14 10.42
CA PRO A 338 -11.63 4.38 11.56
C PRO A 338 -10.32 4.93 12.13
N PHE A 339 -9.50 5.53 11.26
CA PHE A 339 -8.22 6.11 11.61
C PHE A 339 -8.37 7.51 12.21
N GLU A 340 -9.30 8.30 11.68
CA GLU A 340 -9.68 9.62 12.21
C GLU A 340 -10.22 9.48 13.63
N ILE A 341 -11.09 8.50 13.90
CA ILE A 341 -11.57 8.22 15.26
C ILE A 341 -10.40 7.83 16.18
N TYR A 342 -9.46 7.00 15.71
CA TYR A 342 -8.29 6.65 16.51
C TYR A 342 -7.39 7.87 16.78
N TRP A 343 -7.21 8.75 15.79
CA TRP A 343 -6.46 9.99 15.92
C TRP A 343 -7.12 10.97 16.89
N LEU A 344 -8.42 11.22 16.74
CA LEU A 344 -9.21 12.06 17.65
C LEU A 344 -9.14 11.54 19.10
N THR A 345 -9.10 10.21 19.30
CA THR A 345 -8.92 9.64 20.64
C THR A 345 -7.50 9.81 21.21
N LEU A 346 -6.49 9.97 20.36
CA LEU A 346 -5.12 10.30 20.78
C LEU A 346 -4.96 11.79 21.05
N GLU A 347 -5.60 12.65 20.26
CA GLU A 347 -5.58 14.10 20.43
C GLU A 347 -6.31 14.50 21.71
N ALA A 348 -7.52 13.96 21.95
CA ALA A 348 -8.23 14.13 23.21
C ALA A 348 -7.44 13.60 24.43
N GLN A 349 -6.54 12.62 24.23
CA GLN A 349 -5.65 12.16 25.31
C GLN A 349 -4.52 13.16 25.57
N ALA A 350 -3.93 13.74 24.52
CA ALA A 350 -2.87 14.72 24.65
C ALA A 350 -3.39 16.00 25.35
N GLU A 351 -4.63 16.40 25.08
CA GLU A 351 -5.30 17.48 25.79
C GLU A 351 -5.50 17.13 27.28
N VAL A 352 -6.00 15.94 27.60
CA VAL A 352 -6.17 15.50 28.99
C VAL A 352 -4.84 15.35 29.74
N ASP A 353 -3.79 14.85 29.08
CA ASP A 353 -2.44 14.71 29.65
C ASP A 353 -1.77 16.09 29.85
N ALA A 354 -2.05 17.06 28.97
CA ALA A 354 -1.62 18.45 29.12
C ALA A 354 -2.36 19.15 30.26
N GLU A 355 -3.68 18.93 30.37
CA GLU A 355 -4.48 19.40 31.51
C GLU A 355 -4.02 18.77 32.81
N THR A 356 -3.75 17.46 32.88
CA THR A 356 -3.24 16.83 34.12
C THR A 356 -1.85 17.32 34.53
N ASN A 357 -0.96 17.61 33.57
CA ASN A 357 0.35 18.20 33.87
C ASN A 357 0.27 19.68 34.27
N ASN A 358 -0.68 20.44 33.73
CA ASN A 358 -0.90 21.85 34.09
C ASN A 358 -1.71 22.00 35.39
N ASN A 359 -2.58 21.03 35.70
CA ASN A 359 -3.40 20.96 36.91
C ASN A 359 -2.59 20.57 38.17
N ALA A 360 -1.28 20.33 38.05
CA ALA A 360 -0.37 20.35 39.20
C ALA A 360 -0.19 21.77 39.77
N THR A 361 -0.66 22.82 39.07
CA THR A 361 -0.56 24.21 39.54
C THR A 361 -1.81 25.06 39.46
N ASP A 362 -2.93 24.64 38.88
CA ASP A 362 -4.20 25.37 39.11
C ASP A 362 -5.43 24.55 38.76
N ARG A 363 -6.41 24.55 39.68
CA ARG A 363 -7.76 24.00 39.48
C ARG A 363 -8.71 25.15 39.13
N SER A 364 -9.28 25.17 37.93
CA SER A 364 -10.68 25.59 37.74
C SER A 364 -11.24 25.21 36.36
N ASP A 365 -12.45 24.65 36.42
CA ASP A 365 -13.50 24.40 35.43
C ASP A 365 -13.39 24.98 33.99
N SER A 366 -13.54 24.12 32.98
CA SER A 366 -14.69 24.15 32.05
C SER A 366 -14.53 23.19 30.86
N ILE A 367 -15.55 22.37 30.61
CA ILE A 367 -15.63 21.47 29.43
C ILE A 367 -16.09 22.29 28.21
N PRO A 368 -15.41 22.25 27.03
CA PRO A 368 -15.81 23.03 25.88
C PRO A 368 -17.10 22.54 25.19
N MET A 369 -17.95 23.50 24.86
CA MET A 369 -19.29 23.40 24.24
C MET A 369 -19.34 22.67 22.89
N MET A 370 -18.18 22.47 22.22
CA MET A 370 -18.04 21.79 20.92
C MET A 370 -18.48 20.31 20.97
N LEU A 371 -18.39 19.66 22.14
CA LEU A 371 -18.77 18.24 22.31
C LEU A 371 -20.29 18.01 22.25
N ARG A 372 -21.10 19.06 22.45
CA ARG A 372 -22.57 18.97 22.50
C ARG A 372 -23.21 18.94 21.10
N ARG A 373 -22.52 19.49 20.09
CA ARG A 373 -23.05 19.62 18.73
C ARG A 373 -22.88 18.35 17.89
N ALA A 374 -21.94 17.49 18.25
CA ALA A 374 -21.74 16.17 17.62
C ALA A 374 -22.81 15.12 18.01
N MET A 375 -23.73 15.45 18.92
CA MET A 375 -24.73 14.52 19.49
C MET A 375 -26.09 14.50 18.78
N SER A 376 -26.34 15.30 17.74
CA SER A 376 -27.70 15.45 17.19
C SER A 376 -27.82 15.13 15.70
N ILE A 377 -27.71 13.86 15.31
CA ILE A 377 -28.32 13.39 14.04
C ILE A 377 -28.85 11.95 14.21
N THR A 378 -30.17 11.81 14.19
CA THR A 378 -30.91 10.56 13.89
C THR A 378 -31.66 10.77 12.57
N PRO A 379 -31.79 9.73 11.73
CA PRO A 379 -33.15 9.31 11.41
C PRO A 379 -33.34 7.78 11.27
N THR A 380 -34.62 7.44 11.09
CA THR A 380 -35.36 6.20 11.38
C THR A 380 -35.56 5.26 10.17
N THR A 381 -35.75 3.96 10.47
CA THR A 381 -36.55 2.87 9.80
C THR A 381 -36.47 2.67 8.27
N SER A 382 -36.20 1.47 7.72
CA SER A 382 -37.05 0.26 7.61
C SER A 382 -36.17 -0.98 7.27
N ALA A 383 -36.31 -2.15 7.91
CA ALA A 383 -37.18 -3.30 7.59
C ALA A 383 -36.75 -4.15 6.38
N GLU A 384 -35.49 -4.63 6.35
CA GLU A 384 -35.09 -5.93 5.77
C GLU A 384 -33.68 -6.30 6.31
N VAL A 385 -33.34 -7.59 6.36
CA VAL A 385 -32.07 -8.18 6.88
C VAL A 385 -32.00 -8.41 8.42
N SER A 386 -32.81 -9.34 8.95
CA SER A 386 -32.94 -9.64 10.39
C SER A 386 -31.68 -10.21 11.07
N VAL A 387 -30.93 -11.10 10.41
CA VAL A 387 -29.75 -11.77 11.01
C VAL A 387 -28.54 -10.84 11.08
N LEU A 388 -28.27 -10.11 9.99
CA LEU A 388 -27.20 -9.12 9.92
C LEU A 388 -27.52 -7.89 10.79
N LYS A 389 -28.80 -7.57 11.03
CA LYS A 389 -29.26 -6.55 11.98
C LYS A 389 -29.15 -7.02 13.44
N GLN A 390 -29.40 -8.30 13.73
CA GLN A 390 -29.11 -8.90 15.04
C GLN A 390 -27.61 -8.90 15.33
N MET A 391 -26.77 -9.30 14.37
CA MET A 391 -25.31 -9.28 14.52
C MET A 391 -24.77 -7.84 14.63
N LYS A 392 -25.26 -6.90 13.79
CA LYS A 392 -24.95 -5.47 13.92
C LYS A 392 -25.42 -4.89 15.25
N GLY A 393 -26.56 -5.33 15.77
CA GLY A 393 -27.13 -4.92 17.04
C GLY A 393 -26.35 -5.47 18.23
N PHE A 394 -25.91 -6.73 18.16
CA PHE A 394 -25.04 -7.36 19.14
C PHE A 394 -23.67 -6.66 19.20
N LEU A 395 -23.05 -6.42 18.05
CA LEU A 395 -21.78 -5.70 17.95
C LEU A 395 -21.91 -4.24 18.40
N ARG A 396 -23.04 -3.58 18.11
CA ARG A 396 -23.34 -2.23 18.60
C ARG A 396 -23.51 -2.23 20.12
N ARG A 397 -24.23 -3.20 20.69
CA ARG A 397 -24.38 -3.36 22.14
C ARG A 397 -23.03 -3.64 22.82
N GLN A 398 -22.18 -4.49 22.25
CA GLN A 398 -20.83 -4.69 22.77
C GLN A 398 -19.98 -3.42 22.69
N SER A 399 -20.02 -2.69 21.57
CA SER A 399 -19.29 -1.42 21.44
C SER A 399 -19.77 -0.38 22.46
N LEU A 400 -21.08 -0.27 22.68
CA LEU A 400 -21.68 0.66 23.63
C LEU A 400 -21.39 0.26 25.08
N ALA A 401 -21.52 -1.03 25.42
CA ALA A 401 -21.13 -1.57 26.72
C ALA A 401 -19.64 -1.37 27.00
N THR A 402 -18.77 -1.48 25.98
CA THR A 402 -17.33 -1.24 26.13
C THR A 402 -17.02 0.25 26.25
N LYS A 403 -17.77 1.13 25.56
CA LYS A 403 -17.70 2.59 25.75
C LYS A 403 -18.17 3.01 27.14
N GLU A 404 -19.23 2.41 27.67
CA GLU A 404 -19.73 2.65 29.03
C GLU A 404 -18.77 2.10 30.09
N LEU A 405 -18.16 0.94 29.85
CA LEU A 405 -17.14 0.38 30.73
C LEU A 405 -15.89 1.26 30.73
N ALA A 406 -15.44 1.73 29.55
CA ALA A 406 -14.36 2.71 29.45
C ALA A 406 -14.72 3.99 30.21
N ARG A 407 -15.94 4.52 30.03
CA ARG A 407 -16.42 5.74 30.70
C ARG A 407 -16.51 5.58 32.21
N LYS A 408 -16.99 4.43 32.71
CA LYS A 408 -17.02 4.09 34.15
C LYS A 408 -15.62 3.96 34.74
N GLU A 409 -14.67 3.44 33.97
CA GLU A 409 -13.27 3.34 34.39
C GLU A 409 -12.56 4.70 34.36
N PHE A 410 -12.88 5.57 33.39
CA PHE A 410 -12.43 6.98 33.29
C PHE A 410 -13.05 7.89 34.37
N SER A 411 -14.29 7.63 34.79
CA SER A 411 -14.90 8.37 35.91
C SER A 411 -14.33 7.95 37.27
N ARG A 412 -13.86 6.70 37.39
CA ARG A 412 -13.21 6.18 38.59
C ARG A 412 -11.80 6.72 38.82
N THR A 413 -11.25 7.45 37.85
CA THR A 413 -9.87 7.97 37.83
C THR A 413 -9.74 9.40 38.31
N MET A 414 -10.85 10.09 38.63
CA MET A 414 -10.81 11.41 39.28
C MET A 414 -10.36 11.33 40.76
N ASP A 415 -10.35 10.13 41.37
CA ASP A 415 -10.22 9.97 42.82
C ASP A 415 -8.93 9.27 43.32
N ASP A 416 -8.05 8.72 42.47
CA ASP A 416 -6.91 7.92 42.96
C ASP A 416 -5.61 8.02 42.11
N GLU A 417 -4.60 8.73 42.61
CA GLU A 417 -3.27 8.94 41.99
C GLU A 417 -2.36 7.69 41.96
N ARG A 418 -2.69 6.62 42.70
CA ARG A 418 -1.72 5.54 43.02
C ARG A 418 -1.65 4.36 42.04
N TYR A 419 -2.37 4.39 40.92
CA TYR A 419 -2.53 3.23 39.99
C TYR A 419 -1.99 3.42 38.54
N SER A 420 -1.16 4.43 38.29
CA SER A 420 -0.75 4.90 36.94
C SER A 420 -0.26 3.80 35.94
N LEU A 421 0.59 2.85 36.36
CA LEU A 421 1.31 1.99 35.40
C LEU A 421 0.53 0.73 34.93
N LYS A 422 -0.23 0.09 35.83
CA LYS A 422 -1.08 -1.09 35.51
C LYS A 422 -2.37 -0.66 34.79
N HIS A 423 -2.82 0.57 35.06
CA HIS A 423 -4.01 1.18 34.48
C HIS A 423 -3.78 1.65 33.04
N SER A 424 -2.61 2.25 32.74
CA SER A 424 -2.18 2.59 31.37
C SER A 424 -2.16 1.37 30.42
N LYS A 425 -1.78 0.18 30.92
CA LYS A 425 -1.83 -1.06 30.12
C LYS A 425 -3.27 -1.52 29.83
N ARG A 426 -4.18 -1.43 30.80
CA ARG A 426 -5.60 -1.83 30.62
C ARG A 426 -6.37 -0.88 29.69
N ILE A 427 -6.16 0.43 29.83
CA ILE A 427 -6.76 1.43 28.93
C ILE A 427 -6.28 1.24 27.49
N ARG A 428 -4.96 1.03 27.28
CA ARG A 428 -4.41 0.70 25.97
C ARG A 428 -5.03 -0.57 25.38
N ALA A 429 -5.22 -1.62 26.19
CA ALA A 429 -5.87 -2.85 25.75
C ALA A 429 -7.35 -2.64 25.37
N LEU A 430 -8.09 -1.84 26.15
CA LEU A 430 -9.50 -1.55 25.89
C LEU A 430 -9.68 -0.69 24.63
N ARG A 431 -8.81 0.32 24.43
CA ARG A 431 -8.75 1.15 23.22
C ARG A 431 -8.41 0.33 21.98
N PHE A 432 -7.39 -0.54 22.09
CA PHE A 432 -7.03 -1.46 21.01
C PHE A 432 -8.19 -2.39 20.66
N ARG A 433 -8.93 -2.90 21.66
CA ARG A 433 -10.10 -3.74 21.44
C ARG A 433 -11.25 -2.98 20.74
N LEU A 434 -11.50 -1.73 21.12
CA LEU A 434 -12.53 -0.90 20.50
C LEU A 434 -12.18 -0.53 19.06
N PHE A 435 -10.91 -0.15 18.82
CA PHE A 435 -10.34 0.06 17.51
C PHE A 435 -10.45 -1.20 16.66
N LEU A 436 -10.05 -2.35 17.18
CA LEU A 436 -10.10 -3.64 16.47
C LEU A 436 -11.54 -4.00 16.07
N ILE A 437 -12.52 -3.82 16.96
CA ILE A 437 -13.94 -4.09 16.64
C ILE A 437 -14.45 -3.17 15.55
N HIS A 438 -14.15 -1.87 15.62
CA HIS A 438 -14.60 -0.91 14.62
C HIS A 438 -13.88 -1.11 13.28
N PHE A 439 -12.57 -1.35 13.32
CA PHE A 439 -11.74 -1.68 12.17
C PHE A 439 -12.27 -2.94 11.49
N ILE A 440 -12.47 -4.05 12.21
CA ILE A 440 -13.04 -5.29 11.66
C ILE A 440 -14.42 -5.02 11.05
N ARG A 441 -15.29 -4.24 11.70
CA ARG A 441 -16.62 -3.92 11.17
C ARG A 441 -16.56 -3.10 9.87
N ALA A 442 -15.74 -2.07 9.85
CA ALA A 442 -15.51 -1.26 8.64
C ALA A 442 -14.88 -2.14 7.55
N LEU A 443 -13.93 -2.99 7.92
CA LEU A 443 -13.25 -3.94 7.05
C LEU A 443 -14.27 -4.83 6.36
N PHE A 444 -15.11 -5.52 7.15
CA PHE A 444 -16.14 -6.41 6.61
C PHE A 444 -17.15 -5.66 5.74
N LYS A 445 -17.60 -4.47 6.14
CA LYS A 445 -18.56 -3.68 5.34
C LYS A 445 -17.96 -3.27 3.99
N HIS A 446 -16.82 -2.59 3.99
CA HIS A 446 -16.18 -2.14 2.75
C HIS A 446 -15.72 -3.30 1.88
N THR A 447 -15.14 -4.35 2.50
CA THR A 447 -14.78 -5.56 1.78
C THR A 447 -16.01 -6.18 1.15
N PHE A 448 -17.13 -6.28 1.85
CA PHE A 448 -18.36 -6.87 1.34
C PHE A 448 -18.99 -6.02 0.22
N ASP A 449 -19.14 -4.70 0.40
CA ASP A 449 -19.72 -3.80 -0.61
C ASP A 449 -18.87 -3.80 -1.89
N PHE A 450 -17.54 -3.79 -1.73
CA PHE A 450 -16.59 -3.85 -2.83
C PHE A 450 -16.50 -5.23 -3.50
N PHE A 451 -16.63 -6.29 -2.70
CA PHE A 451 -16.73 -7.67 -3.17
C PHE A 451 -17.99 -7.83 -4.02
N VAL A 452 -19.13 -7.30 -3.58
CA VAL A 452 -20.39 -7.37 -4.33
C VAL A 452 -20.28 -6.57 -5.64
N LEU A 453 -19.90 -5.30 -5.57
CA LEU A 453 -19.90 -4.42 -6.76
C LEU A 453 -18.95 -4.89 -7.87
N THR A 454 -17.80 -5.45 -7.50
CA THR A 454 -16.83 -5.88 -8.50
C THR A 454 -16.94 -7.35 -8.88
N ARG A 455 -17.45 -8.22 -8.00
CA ARG A 455 -17.59 -9.64 -8.36
C ARG A 455 -18.86 -9.94 -9.15
N THR A 456 -19.82 -9.02 -9.23
CA THR A 456 -20.94 -9.09 -10.20
C THR A 456 -20.41 -9.11 -11.64
N TRP A 457 -19.48 -8.23 -11.99
CA TRP A 457 -18.85 -8.21 -13.32
C TRP A 457 -18.04 -9.48 -13.60
N LEU A 458 -17.32 -9.97 -12.60
CA LEU A 458 -16.57 -11.23 -12.69
C LEU A 458 -17.52 -12.40 -13.00
N PHE A 459 -18.67 -12.46 -12.33
CA PHE A 459 -19.70 -13.45 -12.60
C PHE A 459 -20.25 -13.34 -14.04
N VAL A 460 -20.48 -12.12 -14.54
CA VAL A 460 -20.91 -11.89 -15.93
C VAL A 460 -19.87 -12.40 -16.93
N PHE A 461 -18.58 -12.12 -16.71
CA PHE A 461 -17.51 -12.62 -17.59
C PHE A 461 -17.39 -14.14 -17.56
N ILE A 462 -17.46 -14.76 -16.36
CA ILE A 462 -17.51 -16.22 -16.21
C ILE A 462 -18.68 -16.79 -16.99
N PHE A 463 -19.89 -16.26 -16.79
CA PHE A 463 -21.08 -16.73 -17.47
C PHE A 463 -20.96 -16.62 -19.00
N LEU A 464 -20.49 -15.48 -19.51
CA LEU A 464 -20.37 -15.23 -20.94
C LEU A 464 -19.34 -16.15 -21.61
N ILE A 465 -18.16 -16.31 -21.01
CA ILE A 465 -17.13 -17.23 -21.52
C ILE A 465 -17.63 -18.67 -21.43
N CYS A 466 -18.29 -19.05 -20.33
CA CYS A 466 -18.87 -20.39 -20.22
C CYS A 466 -19.95 -20.64 -21.29
N ALA A 467 -20.81 -19.67 -21.57
CA ALA A 467 -21.84 -19.79 -22.61
C ALA A 467 -21.24 -19.95 -24.02
N ILE A 468 -20.17 -19.21 -24.33
CA ILE A 468 -19.46 -19.32 -25.62
C ILE A 468 -18.76 -20.67 -25.74
N GLU A 469 -18.16 -21.14 -24.65
CA GLU A 469 -17.35 -22.37 -24.61
C GLU A 469 -18.16 -23.64 -24.33
N TYR A 470 -19.43 -23.52 -23.99
CA TYR A 470 -20.30 -24.62 -23.56
C TYR A 470 -20.24 -25.84 -24.48
N ARG A 471 -20.26 -25.63 -25.81
CA ARG A 471 -20.20 -26.74 -26.79
C ARG A 471 -18.86 -27.49 -26.81
N ARG A 472 -17.78 -26.86 -26.34
CA ARG A 472 -16.42 -27.43 -26.32
C ARG A 472 -16.05 -28.00 -24.94
N MET A 473 -16.84 -27.72 -23.91
CA MET A 473 -16.66 -28.28 -22.57
C MET A 473 -17.05 -29.76 -22.53
N SER A 474 -16.72 -30.41 -21.42
CA SER A 474 -17.13 -31.79 -21.12
C SER A 474 -18.61 -32.02 -21.45
N PRO A 475 -18.95 -33.06 -22.25
CA PRO A 475 -18.13 -34.24 -22.55
C PRO A 475 -17.18 -34.15 -23.76
N ALA A 476 -17.18 -33.06 -24.55
CA ALA A 476 -16.43 -33.00 -25.80
C ALA A 476 -14.90 -32.96 -25.61
N ASN A 477 -14.42 -32.11 -24.70
CA ASN A 477 -13.02 -32.08 -24.27
C ASN A 477 -12.96 -32.11 -22.73
N PRO A 478 -12.38 -33.14 -22.10
CA PRO A 478 -12.30 -33.25 -20.64
C PRO A 478 -11.37 -32.19 -20.03
N ASP A 479 -10.42 -31.66 -20.82
CA ASP A 479 -9.44 -30.68 -20.36
C ASP A 479 -9.96 -29.24 -20.30
N ILE A 480 -11.14 -28.96 -20.86
CA ILE A 480 -11.81 -27.67 -20.76
C ILE A 480 -12.88 -27.78 -19.67
N THR A 481 -12.47 -27.48 -18.43
CA THR A 481 -13.35 -27.55 -17.26
C THR A 481 -13.78 -26.16 -16.79
N LEU A 482 -14.92 -26.12 -16.11
CA LEU A 482 -15.41 -24.90 -15.45
C LEU A 482 -14.37 -24.32 -14.48
N LEU A 483 -13.66 -25.17 -13.74
CA LEU A 483 -12.63 -24.74 -12.79
C LEU A 483 -11.48 -24.01 -13.50
N LYS A 484 -10.98 -24.53 -14.63
CA LYS A 484 -9.92 -23.86 -15.41
C LYS A 484 -10.37 -22.51 -15.95
N ILE A 485 -11.62 -22.41 -16.41
CA ILE A 485 -12.19 -21.14 -16.89
C ILE A 485 -12.31 -20.12 -15.75
N ILE A 486 -12.85 -20.52 -14.60
CA ILE A 486 -12.95 -19.66 -13.43
C ILE A 486 -11.56 -19.20 -12.99
N PHE A 487 -10.59 -20.11 -12.93
CA PHE A 487 -9.21 -19.81 -12.57
C PHE A 487 -8.59 -18.79 -13.53
N GLU A 488 -8.71 -18.99 -14.85
CA GLU A 488 -8.15 -18.11 -15.86
C GLU A 488 -8.77 -16.70 -15.83
N ILE A 489 -10.10 -16.61 -15.61
CA ILE A 489 -10.81 -15.32 -15.56
C ILE A 489 -10.45 -14.56 -14.29
N ILE A 490 -10.41 -15.24 -13.14
CA ILE A 490 -9.94 -14.63 -11.89
C ILE A 490 -8.47 -14.23 -12.08
N SER A 491 -7.69 -15.03 -12.81
CA SER A 491 -6.31 -14.74 -13.20
C SER A 491 -6.14 -13.43 -13.95
N ALA A 492 -6.90 -13.29 -15.01
CA ALA A 492 -6.98 -12.12 -15.85
C ALA A 492 -7.46 -10.89 -15.07
N PHE A 493 -8.53 -11.04 -14.28
CA PHE A 493 -9.12 -9.96 -13.52
C PHE A 493 -8.22 -9.46 -12.38
N GLY A 494 -7.51 -10.39 -11.73
CA GLY A 494 -6.53 -10.07 -10.70
C GLY A 494 -5.25 -9.44 -11.25
N GLY A 495 -4.98 -9.57 -12.56
CA GLY A 495 -3.72 -9.13 -13.16
C GLY A 495 -2.55 -9.88 -12.51
N VAL A 496 -2.59 -11.21 -12.50
CA VAL A 496 -1.55 -12.06 -11.91
C VAL A 496 -0.87 -12.94 -12.93
N GLY A 497 -1.62 -13.53 -13.88
CA GLY A 497 -1.01 -14.30 -14.97
C GLY A 497 -0.72 -15.75 -14.66
N MET A 498 -1.11 -16.25 -13.49
CA MET A 498 -1.00 -17.68 -13.22
C MET A 498 -2.07 -18.44 -14.00
N SER A 499 -1.74 -19.59 -14.60
CA SER A 499 -2.68 -20.39 -15.39
C SER A 499 -2.54 -21.87 -15.07
N LEU A 500 -3.65 -22.61 -15.16
CA LEU A 500 -3.65 -24.08 -15.11
C LEU A 500 -3.22 -24.71 -16.45
N GLY A 501 -2.95 -23.89 -17.47
CA GLY A 501 -2.46 -24.34 -18.75
C GLY A 501 -3.39 -25.34 -19.46
N TYR A 502 -2.83 -26.03 -20.44
CA TYR A 502 -3.51 -27.07 -21.19
C TYR A 502 -2.49 -28.15 -21.57
N PRO A 503 -2.88 -29.43 -21.61
CA PRO A 503 -1.98 -30.50 -22.03
C PRO A 503 -1.32 -30.17 -23.37
N ASP A 504 -0.03 -30.48 -23.50
CA ASP A 504 0.76 -30.29 -24.73
C ASP A 504 0.97 -28.83 -25.18
N LYS A 505 0.61 -27.83 -24.35
CA LYS A 505 0.93 -26.42 -24.60
C LYS A 505 1.67 -25.79 -23.42
N THR A 506 2.74 -25.06 -23.73
CA THR A 506 3.53 -24.26 -22.77
C THR A 506 2.94 -22.88 -22.49
N THR A 507 1.85 -22.52 -23.17
CA THR A 507 1.16 -21.23 -23.03
C THR A 507 0.02 -21.33 -22.02
N SER A 508 -0.51 -20.17 -21.61
CA SER A 508 -1.67 -20.13 -20.72
C SER A 508 -2.90 -20.80 -21.35
N PHE A 509 -3.84 -21.23 -20.51
CA PHE A 509 -5.11 -21.83 -20.93
C PHE A 509 -5.88 -20.94 -21.92
N ALA A 510 -5.70 -19.62 -21.82
CA ALA A 510 -6.21 -18.65 -22.78
C ALA A 510 -5.88 -18.94 -24.26
N SER A 511 -4.81 -19.68 -24.58
CA SER A 511 -4.44 -19.98 -25.97
C SER A 511 -5.45 -20.87 -26.71
N ILE A 512 -6.18 -21.73 -25.99
CA ILE A 512 -7.17 -22.70 -26.53
C ILE A 512 -8.58 -22.10 -26.57
N LEU A 513 -8.82 -21.04 -25.80
CA LEU A 513 -10.08 -20.31 -25.79
C LEU A 513 -10.43 -19.78 -27.18
N SER A 514 -11.72 -19.67 -27.49
CA SER A 514 -12.18 -19.16 -28.77
C SER A 514 -11.83 -17.68 -28.90
N SER A 515 -11.77 -17.17 -30.14
CA SER A 515 -11.46 -15.77 -30.40
C SER A 515 -12.38 -14.80 -29.65
N ARG A 516 -13.67 -15.17 -29.51
CA ARG A 516 -14.66 -14.39 -28.75
C ARG A 516 -14.35 -14.37 -27.25
N SER A 517 -13.98 -15.51 -26.67
CA SER A 517 -13.57 -15.63 -25.27
C SER A 517 -12.29 -14.86 -24.97
N LYS A 518 -11.31 -14.88 -25.90
CA LYS A 518 -10.07 -14.09 -25.78
C LYS A 518 -10.35 -12.59 -25.68
N ILE A 519 -11.26 -12.05 -26.48
CA ILE A 519 -11.65 -10.63 -26.43
C ILE A 519 -12.28 -10.27 -25.07
N ILE A 520 -13.14 -11.13 -24.54
CA ILE A 520 -13.74 -10.92 -23.21
C ILE A 520 -12.66 -10.96 -22.12
N LEU A 521 -11.68 -11.86 -22.25
CA LEU A 521 -10.58 -11.96 -21.30
C LEU A 521 -9.65 -10.72 -21.37
N ILE A 522 -9.43 -10.15 -22.56
CA ILE A 522 -8.75 -8.86 -22.74
C ILE A 522 -9.50 -7.74 -21.99
N ALA A 523 -10.81 -7.65 -22.16
CA ALA A 523 -11.63 -6.67 -21.43
C ALA A 523 -11.56 -6.89 -19.91
N THR A 524 -11.51 -8.15 -19.47
CA THR A 524 -11.37 -8.53 -18.06
C THR A 524 -10.04 -8.04 -17.47
N MET A 525 -8.92 -8.19 -18.20
CA MET A 525 -7.60 -7.69 -17.78
C MET A 525 -7.58 -6.17 -17.64
N LEU A 526 -8.11 -5.45 -18.63
CA LEU A 526 -8.21 -3.98 -18.62
C LEU A 526 -9.04 -3.50 -17.43
N MET A 527 -10.21 -4.10 -17.22
CA MET A 527 -11.10 -3.73 -16.11
C MET A 527 -10.46 -4.00 -14.75
N GLY A 528 -9.77 -5.14 -14.61
CA GLY A 528 -9.01 -5.50 -13.42
C GLY A 528 -7.94 -4.46 -13.06
N ARG A 529 -7.22 -3.95 -14.07
CA ARG A 529 -6.16 -2.94 -13.90
C ARG A 529 -6.70 -1.57 -13.49
N HIS A 530 -7.85 -1.15 -14.02
CA HIS A 530 -8.40 0.20 -13.81
C HIS A 530 -9.31 0.35 -12.57
N ARG A 531 -9.60 -0.73 -11.84
CA ARG A 531 -10.52 -0.75 -10.68
C ARG A 531 -10.22 0.26 -9.57
N GLY A 532 -8.97 0.72 -9.43
CA GLY A 532 -8.53 1.66 -8.39
C GLY A 532 -8.38 3.13 -8.81
N LEU A 533 -8.43 3.44 -10.12
CA LEU A 533 -8.14 4.78 -10.62
C LEU A 533 -9.19 5.81 -10.18
N LEU A 534 -10.47 5.39 -10.14
CA LEU A 534 -11.60 6.28 -9.82
C LEU A 534 -11.68 6.65 -8.33
N ALA A 535 -11.10 5.86 -7.43
CA ALA A 535 -11.12 6.16 -5.99
C ALA A 535 -10.09 7.26 -5.62
N SER A 536 -8.98 7.33 -6.36
CA SER A 536 -7.86 8.25 -6.10
C SER A 536 -8.18 9.74 -6.38
N MET A 537 -9.18 10.02 -7.23
CA MET A 537 -9.46 11.38 -7.70
C MET A 537 -10.28 12.25 -6.72
N LYS A 538 -10.77 11.69 -5.60
CA LYS A 538 -11.66 12.41 -4.67
C LYS A 538 -10.97 13.24 -3.57
N ASP A 539 -9.66 13.09 -3.38
CA ASP A 539 -8.97 13.62 -2.18
C ASP A 539 -8.21 14.94 -2.41
N GLN A 540 -8.65 15.77 -3.36
CA GLN A 540 -7.84 16.89 -3.86
C GLN A 540 -7.97 18.20 -3.04
N GLU A 541 -9.02 18.37 -2.24
CA GLU A 541 -9.28 19.62 -1.47
C GLU A 541 -8.58 19.67 -0.10
N VAL A 542 -8.23 18.52 0.51
CA VAL A 542 -7.64 18.45 1.86
C VAL A 542 -6.14 18.86 1.88
N ILE A 543 -5.50 18.93 0.72
CA ILE A 543 -4.04 19.13 0.55
C ILE A 543 -3.59 20.55 0.94
N GLU A 544 -4.47 21.54 0.82
CA GLU A 544 -4.16 22.95 1.04
C GLU A 544 -4.01 23.28 2.54
N TYR A 545 -4.93 22.79 3.38
CA TYR A 545 -4.98 23.10 4.81
C TYR A 545 -3.79 22.52 5.61
N SER A 546 -3.28 21.36 5.20
CA SER A 546 -2.20 20.69 5.94
C SER A 546 -0.84 21.40 5.84
N ALA A 547 -0.53 22.05 4.70
CA ALA A 547 0.74 22.75 4.53
C ALA A 547 0.89 23.96 5.46
N VAL A 548 -0.21 24.66 5.70
CA VAL A 548 -0.26 25.83 6.60
C VAL A 548 -0.05 25.38 8.05
N ASN A 549 -0.75 24.32 8.49
CA ASN A 549 -0.66 23.82 9.86
C ASN A 549 0.74 23.29 10.23
N ILE A 550 1.44 22.65 9.30
CA ILE A 550 2.80 22.14 9.54
C ILE A 550 3.80 23.28 9.71
N LEU A 551 3.68 24.32 8.87
CA LEU A 551 4.54 25.50 8.96
C LEU A 551 4.26 26.28 10.25
N ALA A 552 3.01 26.35 10.69
CA ALA A 552 2.62 26.93 11.97
C ALA A 552 3.20 26.16 13.18
N ARG A 553 2.97 24.84 13.26
CA ARG A 553 3.54 24.00 14.35
C ARG A 553 5.06 24.07 14.41
N ARG A 554 5.74 24.05 13.27
CA ARG A 554 7.20 24.14 13.23
C ARG A 554 7.72 25.54 13.61
N ARG A 555 6.95 26.58 13.30
CA ARG A 555 7.21 27.94 13.78
C ARG A 555 7.15 27.98 15.32
N GLU A 556 6.14 27.36 15.91
CA GLU A 556 5.97 27.25 17.37
C GLU A 556 7.10 26.42 18.03
N ASP A 557 7.46 25.26 17.47
CA ASP A 557 8.54 24.42 17.99
C ASP A 557 9.89 25.17 18.06
N TYR A 558 10.19 25.99 17.05
CA TYR A 558 11.39 26.83 17.03
C TYR A 558 11.36 27.90 18.12
N ILE A 559 10.22 28.56 18.31
CA ILE A 559 10.01 29.58 19.34
C ILE A 559 10.15 28.94 20.73
N LEU A 560 9.56 27.76 20.94
CA LEU A 560 9.67 27.00 22.19
C LEU A 560 11.10 26.52 22.47
N GLN A 561 11.84 26.07 21.46
CA GLN A 561 13.26 25.72 21.62
C GLN A 561 14.10 26.94 22.02
N TYR A 562 13.83 28.10 21.42
CA TYR A 562 14.51 29.34 21.80
C TYR A 562 14.21 29.75 23.25
N HIS A 563 12.95 29.73 23.67
CA HIS A 563 12.59 30.05 25.05
C HIS A 563 13.23 29.09 26.05
N LYS A 564 13.34 27.79 25.71
CA LYS A 564 14.04 26.78 26.52
C LYS A 564 15.56 26.97 26.58
N SER A 565 16.20 27.41 25.49
CA SER A 565 17.62 27.75 25.51
C SER A 565 17.90 29.04 26.28
N GLY A 566 17.02 30.04 26.16
CA GLY A 566 17.14 31.29 26.90
C GLY A 566 16.91 31.14 28.40
N THR A 567 16.00 30.25 28.84
CA THR A 567 15.84 29.91 30.26
C THR A 567 17.03 29.14 30.82
N ARG A 568 17.71 28.30 30.03
CA ARG A 568 18.95 27.62 30.46
C ARG A 568 20.12 28.57 30.65
N GLU A 569 20.26 29.60 29.82
CA GLU A 569 21.26 30.65 30.01
C GLU A 569 20.90 31.61 31.16
N GLY A 570 19.60 31.82 31.42
CA GLY A 570 19.12 32.57 32.58
C GLY A 570 19.38 31.87 33.92
N VAL A 571 19.11 30.57 34.02
CA VAL A 571 19.36 29.75 35.23
C VAL A 571 20.86 29.63 35.53
N VAL A 572 21.72 29.54 34.50
CA VAL A 572 23.19 29.54 34.69
C VAL A 572 23.71 30.91 35.11
N LYS A 573 23.02 32.00 34.78
CA LYS A 573 23.34 33.36 35.26
C LYS A 573 22.85 33.61 36.69
N GLU A 574 21.64 33.16 37.04
CA GLU A 574 21.12 33.25 38.40
C GLU A 574 21.95 32.41 39.39
N GLU A 575 22.40 31.19 39.01
CA GLU A 575 23.32 30.41 39.85
C GLU A 575 24.73 31.04 40.00
N SER A 576 25.15 31.91 39.07
CA SER A 576 26.43 32.63 39.18
C SER A 576 26.35 33.93 39.98
N ASP A 577 25.17 34.55 40.06
CA ASP A 577 24.95 35.78 40.85
C ASP A 577 24.58 35.47 42.32
N ASP A 578 24.02 34.30 42.63
CA ASP A 578 23.70 33.88 44.01
C ASP A 578 24.90 33.32 44.83
N PHE A 579 26.09 33.15 44.22
CA PHE A 579 27.28 32.64 44.91
C PHE A 579 28.24 33.72 45.44
N ILE A 580 27.88 35.00 45.33
CA ILE A 580 28.72 36.11 45.81
C ILE A 580 27.88 37.07 46.67
N THR A 581 27.50 36.65 47.88
CA THR A 581 27.31 37.53 49.07
C THR A 581 26.86 36.77 50.31
N VAL A 582 27.79 36.23 51.10
CA VAL A 582 27.70 36.30 52.58
C VAL A 582 29.12 36.44 53.13
N HIS A 583 29.28 37.49 53.94
CA HIS A 583 30.47 37.92 54.65
C HIS A 583 30.80 37.05 55.88
N PHE A 584 32.11 36.94 56.15
CA PHE A 584 32.82 36.50 57.37
C PHE A 584 32.80 35.02 57.76
#